data_AF-A0A7Y5S0I6-F1
#
_entry.id   AF-A0A7Y5S0I6-F1
#
_cell.length_a   1.000
_cell.length_b   1.000
_cell.length_c   1.000
_cell.angle_alpha   90.00
_cell.angle_beta   90.00
_cell.angle_gamma   90.00
#
_symmetry.space_group_name_H-M   'P 1'
#
loop_
_entity.id
_entity.type
_entity.pdbx_description
1 polymer ?
#
loop_
_entity_poly.entity_id
_entity_poly.type
_entity_poly.pdbx_seq_one_letter_code
_entity_poly.pdbx_strand_id
1 'polypeptide(L)'
;MSLGIMAVLLVGLASAMLLVGQAVPDPASPAMQTLDSAMVGQQMLEELAAATFFFQHAAREVEFAVADRNNDKAPEVIRYEWSGVQGDPLMRYYNGAGPVAVIPELDDLQLAYEIESTSEPYSGAVMFGGERQLMNESGGLLPATYTLTPTAALGQYMLPSLPADAVGWKPTRVVISARSNGKMDGVITAQLRGATAAKLPKSSVLAETTILESSLPGTMGWVDVTFVNLPMLGPTEGVCLLLLGQAGGGNVADIEHYTFAGSGKLTSNNGGSSWTFNSLQGTRFDLYGKSATQGPPQQADREYVTGVSVMLQPSGCPPVFAETNTLNVPELRSYEWLADFSTPPTADFNGDGVADWVTCDGSPFMAGAIKGEVWTVAQAIQTQPACDFGQLTTIEVGARSRLAGVEVEVSADVHRTGATAAWLSASLVLEADNSQTLSVWQSISDTTRERLHLVRGLPSGVVNYRLLIDPGWGTVNLNVEGQDKGTAVYTRISALAPRRAVVLRATEANKTEFDYVRIRVAE
;
A
#
# COMPACT_ATOMS: atom_id res chain seq x y z
N MET A 1 -14.74 -54.86 79.89
CA MET A 1 -15.67 -54.19 78.96
C MET A 1 -15.01 -53.13 78.07
N SER A 2 -13.94 -52.43 78.49
CA SER A 2 -13.27 -51.39 77.67
C SER A 2 -12.62 -51.90 76.36
N LEU A 3 -12.07 -53.13 76.34
CA LEU A 3 -11.45 -53.71 75.13
C LEU A 3 -12.44 -54.06 74.00
N GLY A 4 -13.69 -54.45 74.34
CA GLY A 4 -14.71 -54.78 73.34
C GLY A 4 -15.26 -53.54 72.62
N ILE A 5 -15.36 -52.41 73.33
CA ILE A 5 -15.81 -51.14 72.76
C ILE A 5 -14.75 -50.57 71.78
N MET A 6 -13.46 -50.76 72.07
CA MET A 6 -12.37 -50.33 71.17
C MET A 6 -12.32 -51.15 69.87
N ALA A 7 -12.59 -52.46 69.92
CA ALA A 7 -12.60 -53.31 68.73
C ALA A 7 -13.73 -52.93 67.75
N VAL A 8 -14.92 -52.61 68.28
CA VAL A 8 -16.05 -52.15 67.45
C VAL A 8 -15.76 -50.78 66.82
N LEU A 9 -15.12 -49.87 67.56
CA LEU A 9 -14.70 -48.56 67.02
C LEU A 9 -13.64 -48.67 65.92
N LEU A 10 -12.64 -49.55 66.08
CA LEU A 10 -11.59 -49.75 65.08
C LEU A 10 -12.12 -50.39 63.79
N VAL A 11 -13.04 -51.36 63.90
CA VAL A 11 -13.70 -51.95 62.73
C VAL A 11 -14.60 -50.92 62.04
N GLY A 12 -15.34 -50.12 62.81
CA GLY A 12 -16.15 -49.02 62.27
C GLY A 12 -15.33 -47.98 61.52
N LEU A 13 -14.18 -47.57 62.06
CA LEU A 13 -13.25 -46.64 61.41
C LEU A 13 -12.60 -47.24 60.15
N ALA A 14 -12.20 -48.52 60.19
CA ALA A 14 -11.65 -49.21 59.03
C ALA A 14 -12.67 -49.34 57.89
N SER A 15 -13.94 -49.67 58.20
CA SER A 15 -15.03 -49.69 57.21
C SER A 15 -15.34 -48.30 56.67
N ALA A 16 -15.35 -47.27 57.53
CA ALA A 16 -15.55 -45.89 57.08
C ALA A 16 -14.42 -45.41 56.15
N MET A 17 -13.15 -45.73 56.46
CA MET A 17 -12.02 -45.41 55.59
C MET A 17 -12.05 -46.18 54.26
N LEU A 18 -12.53 -47.42 54.23
CA LEU A 18 -12.73 -48.16 52.98
C LEU A 18 -13.85 -47.56 52.13
N LEU A 19 -14.95 -47.10 52.73
CA LEU A 19 -16.01 -46.41 52.02
C LEU A 19 -15.55 -45.04 51.49
N VAL A 20 -14.75 -44.30 52.26
CA VAL A 20 -14.14 -43.05 51.79
C VAL A 20 -13.15 -43.32 50.65
N GLY A 21 -12.33 -44.37 50.74
CA GLY A 21 -11.41 -44.77 49.68
C GLY A 21 -12.10 -45.22 48.39
N GLN A 22 -13.28 -45.83 48.47
CA GLN A 22 -14.10 -46.17 47.31
C GLN A 22 -14.93 -44.99 46.77
N ALA A 23 -15.14 -43.95 47.58
CA ALA A 23 -15.83 -42.73 47.18
C ALA A 23 -14.91 -41.70 46.52
N VAL A 24 -13.58 -41.87 46.62
CA VAL A 24 -12.63 -41.11 45.81
C VAL A 24 -12.67 -41.69 44.39
N PRO A 25 -13.12 -40.93 43.38
CA PRO A 25 -13.12 -41.40 42.01
C PRO A 25 -11.71 -41.82 41.61
N ASP A 26 -11.59 -42.98 40.96
CA ASP A 26 -10.33 -43.35 40.33
C ASP A 26 -10.00 -42.27 39.28
N PRO A 27 -8.83 -41.61 39.35
CA PRO A 27 -8.42 -40.66 38.32
C PRO A 27 -8.33 -41.31 36.92
N ALA A 28 -8.22 -42.63 36.83
CA ALA A 28 -8.32 -43.38 35.58
C ALA A 28 -9.76 -43.75 35.17
N SER A 29 -10.79 -43.37 35.95
CA SER A 29 -12.17 -43.65 35.57
C SER A 29 -12.58 -42.82 34.33
N PRO A 30 -13.35 -43.39 33.38
CA PRO A 30 -13.79 -42.66 32.19
C PRO A 30 -14.55 -41.37 32.50
N ALA A 31 -15.25 -41.31 33.65
CA ALA A 31 -15.95 -40.12 34.11
C ALA A 31 -15.00 -38.97 34.48
N MET A 32 -13.90 -39.28 35.18
CA MET A 32 -12.86 -38.29 35.51
C MET A 32 -12.14 -37.83 34.24
N GLN A 33 -11.79 -38.75 33.33
CA GLN A 33 -11.16 -38.40 32.05
C GLN A 33 -12.06 -37.51 31.18
N THR A 34 -13.37 -37.78 31.14
CA THR A 34 -14.34 -36.93 30.44
C THR A 34 -14.42 -35.54 31.07
N LEU A 35 -14.39 -35.45 32.40
CA LEU A 35 -14.39 -34.17 33.12
C LEU A 35 -13.12 -33.37 32.85
N ASP A 36 -11.94 -33.99 32.96
CA ASP A 36 -10.65 -33.37 32.68
C ASP A 36 -10.59 -32.86 31.23
N SER A 37 -11.11 -33.64 30.29
CA SER A 37 -11.16 -33.26 28.88
C SER A 37 -12.15 -32.12 28.61
N ALA A 38 -13.27 -32.07 29.33
CA ALA A 38 -14.17 -30.92 29.29
C ALA A 38 -13.52 -29.66 29.87
N MET A 39 -12.69 -29.77 30.91
CA MET A 39 -11.92 -28.64 31.43
C MET A 39 -10.88 -28.14 30.43
N VAL A 40 -10.17 -29.06 29.74
CA VAL A 40 -9.23 -28.70 28.67
C VAL A 40 -9.96 -28.06 27.49
N GLY A 41 -11.11 -28.60 27.08
CA GLY A 41 -11.95 -28.01 26.04
C GLY A 41 -12.42 -26.60 26.39
N GLN A 42 -12.87 -26.39 27.63
CA GLN A 42 -13.25 -25.08 28.14
C GLN A 42 -12.07 -24.10 28.13
N GLN A 43 -10.89 -24.52 28.59
CA GLN A 43 -9.69 -23.69 28.55
C GLN A 43 -9.34 -23.31 27.10
N MET A 44 -9.36 -24.27 26.18
CA MET A 44 -9.06 -24.04 24.76
C MET A 44 -10.02 -23.02 24.16
N LEU A 45 -11.32 -23.10 24.46
CA LEU A 45 -12.32 -22.12 24.02
C LEU A 45 -12.13 -20.74 24.64
N GLU A 46 -11.81 -20.64 25.93
CA GLU A 46 -11.52 -19.34 26.57
C GLU A 46 -10.30 -18.67 25.93
N GLU A 47 -9.29 -19.45 25.56
CA GLU A 47 -8.12 -18.96 24.85
C GLU A 47 -8.45 -18.54 23.41
N LEU A 48 -9.18 -19.37 22.66
CA LEU A 48 -9.62 -19.07 21.28
C LEU A 48 -10.58 -17.88 21.21
N ALA A 49 -11.46 -17.71 22.20
CA ALA A 49 -12.35 -16.55 22.28
C ALA A 49 -11.56 -15.24 22.39
N ALA A 50 -10.39 -15.27 23.02
CA ALA A 50 -9.49 -14.14 23.18
C ALA A 50 -8.47 -14.00 22.04
N ALA A 51 -8.52 -14.85 21.00
CA ALA A 51 -7.59 -14.80 19.88
C ALA A 51 -7.67 -13.43 19.19
N THR A 52 -6.51 -12.84 18.91
CA THR A 52 -6.35 -11.60 18.14
C THR A 52 -5.84 -11.88 16.73
N PHE A 53 -5.25 -13.07 16.51
CA PHE A 53 -4.68 -13.49 15.24
C PHE A 53 -4.54 -15.02 15.19
N PHE A 54 -4.69 -15.63 14.01
CA PHE A 54 -4.44 -17.06 13.76
C PHE A 54 -3.25 -17.24 12.81
N PHE A 55 -2.23 -18.00 13.23
CA PHE A 55 -1.11 -18.41 12.37
C PHE A 55 -1.44 -19.67 11.59
N GLN A 56 -2.18 -20.58 12.23
CA GLN A 56 -2.56 -21.85 11.65
C GLN A 56 -3.97 -22.22 12.11
N HIS A 57 -4.79 -22.64 11.16
CA HIS A 57 -6.12 -23.17 11.40
C HIS A 57 -6.30 -24.43 10.56
N ALA A 58 -6.23 -25.59 11.21
CA ALA A 58 -6.48 -26.88 10.58
C ALA A 58 -7.45 -27.69 11.45
N ALA A 59 -7.94 -28.81 10.91
CA ALA A 59 -8.91 -29.64 11.62
C ALA A 59 -8.36 -30.27 12.92
N ARG A 60 -7.04 -30.33 13.09
CA ARG A 60 -6.35 -31.01 14.22
C ARG A 60 -5.25 -30.17 14.85
N GLU A 61 -5.16 -28.92 14.43
CA GLU A 61 -4.10 -28.02 14.83
C GLU A 61 -4.60 -26.59 14.74
N VAL A 62 -4.27 -25.80 15.76
CA VAL A 62 -4.55 -24.38 15.78
C VAL A 62 -3.43 -23.66 16.50
N GLU A 63 -2.93 -22.60 15.89
CA GLU A 63 -1.91 -21.72 16.46
C GLU A 63 -2.42 -20.29 16.33
N PHE A 64 -2.45 -19.57 17.45
CA PHE A 64 -3.04 -18.24 17.52
C PHE A 64 -2.37 -17.38 18.58
N ALA A 65 -2.48 -16.06 18.42
CA ALA A 65 -2.00 -15.09 19.40
C ALA A 65 -3.17 -14.57 20.23
N VAL A 66 -2.89 -14.25 21.49
CA VAL A 66 -3.79 -13.53 22.40
C VAL A 66 -3.06 -12.29 22.92
N ALA A 67 -3.82 -11.29 23.39
CA ALA A 67 -3.23 -10.12 24.02
C ALA A 67 -2.30 -10.51 25.19
N ASP A 68 -1.27 -9.69 25.43
CA ASP A 68 -0.30 -9.85 26.52
C ASP A 68 -1.02 -10.11 27.87
N ARG A 69 -0.73 -11.26 28.49
CA ARG A 69 -1.30 -11.68 29.78
C ARG A 69 -0.29 -11.57 30.91
N ASN A 70 1.01 -11.56 30.58
CA ASN A 70 2.10 -11.63 31.54
C ASN A 70 2.81 -10.27 31.77
N ASN A 71 2.43 -9.24 31.01
CA ASN A 71 2.91 -7.86 31.05
C ASN A 71 4.39 -7.71 30.60
N ASP A 72 4.83 -8.50 29.62
CA ASP A 72 6.14 -8.37 28.96
C ASP A 72 6.10 -7.54 27.66
N LYS A 73 4.91 -7.07 27.27
CA LYS A 73 4.62 -6.30 26.06
C LYS A 73 4.68 -7.09 24.75
N ALA A 74 4.69 -8.43 24.82
CA ALA A 74 4.51 -9.30 23.67
C ALA A 74 3.15 -10.00 23.75
N PRO A 75 2.48 -10.25 22.61
CA PRO A 75 1.31 -11.14 22.63
C PRO A 75 1.74 -12.57 22.98
N GLU A 76 0.82 -13.32 23.58
CA GLU A 76 1.08 -14.72 23.92
C GLU A 76 0.69 -15.62 22.75
N VAL A 77 1.56 -16.56 22.41
CA VAL A 77 1.33 -17.52 21.31
C VAL A 77 0.96 -18.86 21.92
N ILE A 78 -0.19 -19.37 21.48
CA ILE A 78 -0.74 -20.62 21.97
C ILE A 78 -0.97 -21.53 20.77
N ARG A 79 -0.45 -22.75 20.87
CA ARG A 79 -0.69 -23.80 19.87
C ARG A 79 -1.26 -25.04 20.52
N TYR A 80 -2.28 -25.60 19.89
CA TYR A 80 -2.81 -26.92 20.18
C TYR A 80 -2.59 -27.80 18.96
N GLU A 81 -2.02 -28.98 19.16
CA GLU A 81 -1.67 -29.90 18.08
C GLU A 81 -1.96 -31.34 18.51
N TRP A 82 -2.59 -32.10 17.61
CA TRP A 82 -2.75 -33.55 17.74
C TRP A 82 -2.29 -34.24 16.46
N SER A 83 -1.51 -35.31 16.60
CA SER A 83 -0.88 -36.02 15.46
C SER A 83 -1.88 -36.67 14.51
N GLY A 84 -3.12 -36.89 14.95
CA GLY A 84 -4.12 -37.63 14.21
C GLY A 84 -4.09 -39.15 14.43
N VAL A 85 -3.18 -39.65 15.26
CA VAL A 85 -3.05 -41.07 15.60
C VAL A 85 -3.78 -41.34 16.91
N GLN A 86 -4.65 -42.35 16.91
CA GLN A 86 -5.38 -42.75 18.09
C GLN A 86 -4.45 -43.12 19.25
N GLY A 87 -4.70 -42.54 20.43
CA GLY A 87 -3.91 -42.74 21.64
C GLY A 87 -2.76 -41.76 21.79
N ASP A 88 -2.44 -40.95 20.77
CA ASP A 88 -1.45 -39.88 20.91
C ASP A 88 -2.03 -38.72 21.74
N PRO A 89 -1.17 -37.99 22.47
CA PRO A 89 -1.61 -36.87 23.31
C PRO A 89 -2.00 -35.64 22.49
N LEU A 90 -2.94 -34.85 23.03
CA LEU A 90 -3.12 -33.45 22.63
C LEU A 90 -2.03 -32.61 23.29
N MET A 91 -1.20 -31.96 22.50
CA MET A 91 -0.11 -31.12 22.98
C MET A 91 -0.53 -29.65 22.98
N ARG A 92 -0.18 -28.93 24.04
CA ARG A 92 -0.29 -27.47 24.13
C ARG A 92 1.10 -26.85 24.22
N TYR A 93 1.34 -25.82 23.41
CA TYR A 93 2.54 -24.98 23.45
C TYR A 93 2.16 -23.58 23.92
N TYR A 94 3.08 -22.92 24.62
CA TYR A 94 2.87 -21.56 25.16
C TYR A 94 4.17 -20.76 25.04
N ASN A 95 4.18 -19.70 24.24
CA ASN A 95 5.32 -18.81 24.01
C ASN A 95 6.64 -19.54 23.69
N GLY A 96 6.57 -20.55 22.82
CA GLY A 96 7.73 -21.37 22.45
C GLY A 96 8.25 -22.30 23.56
N ALA A 97 7.59 -22.38 24.71
CA ALA A 97 7.91 -23.38 25.72
C ALA A 97 7.71 -24.81 25.17
N GLY A 98 8.43 -25.77 25.78
CA GLY A 98 8.30 -27.17 25.41
C GLY A 98 6.85 -27.67 25.51
N PRO A 99 6.42 -28.60 24.65
CA PRO A 99 5.03 -29.03 24.59
C PRO A 99 4.60 -29.71 25.89
N VAL A 100 3.39 -29.41 26.34
CA VAL A 100 2.76 -30.02 27.51
C VAL A 100 1.55 -30.83 27.03
N ALA A 101 1.52 -32.12 27.35
CA ALA A 101 0.36 -32.96 27.09
C ALA A 101 -0.80 -32.51 28.01
N VAL A 102 -1.87 -31.98 27.42
CA VAL A 102 -3.08 -31.55 28.15
C VAL A 102 -4.12 -32.66 28.22
N ILE A 103 -4.14 -33.56 27.22
CA ILE A 103 -4.88 -34.82 27.24
C ILE A 103 -3.88 -35.93 26.85
N PRO A 104 -3.54 -36.88 27.73
CA PRO A 104 -2.49 -37.86 27.47
C PRO A 104 -2.78 -38.83 26.32
N GLU A 105 -4.04 -39.21 26.12
CA GLU A 105 -4.48 -40.16 25.11
C GLU A 105 -5.78 -39.68 24.47
N LEU A 106 -5.73 -39.29 23.20
CA LEU A 106 -6.88 -38.80 22.44
C LEU A 106 -7.18 -39.74 21.27
N ASP A 107 -8.45 -40.09 21.08
CA ASP A 107 -8.92 -40.88 19.94
C ASP A 107 -9.27 -40.01 18.72
N ASP A 108 -9.81 -38.80 18.95
CA ASP A 108 -10.10 -37.83 17.89
C ASP A 108 -10.08 -36.38 18.36
N LEU A 109 -9.63 -35.48 17.48
CA LEU A 109 -9.74 -34.03 17.59
C LEU A 109 -10.36 -33.51 16.29
N GLN A 110 -11.39 -32.67 16.41
CA GLN A 110 -11.92 -31.92 15.29
C GLN A 110 -12.07 -30.45 15.68
N LEU A 111 -11.45 -29.58 14.89
CA LEU A 111 -11.60 -28.14 14.94
C LEU A 111 -12.36 -27.69 13.69
N ALA A 112 -13.44 -26.95 13.91
CA ALA A 112 -14.21 -26.31 12.84
C ALA A 112 -14.25 -24.81 13.08
N TYR A 113 -14.12 -24.03 12.01
CA TYR A 113 -14.04 -22.58 12.05
C TYR A 113 -15.25 -22.00 11.33
N GLU A 114 -15.93 -21.05 11.98
CA GLU A 114 -16.91 -20.20 11.34
C GLU A 114 -16.18 -18.98 10.78
N ILE A 115 -16.21 -18.83 9.45
CA ILE A 115 -15.49 -17.78 8.72
C ILE A 115 -16.50 -16.84 8.08
N GLU A 116 -16.38 -15.55 8.38
CA GLU A 116 -17.13 -14.48 7.74
C GLU A 116 -16.23 -13.72 6.76
N SER A 117 -16.72 -13.51 5.53
CA SER A 117 -16.04 -12.69 4.54
C SER A 117 -16.61 -11.26 4.55
N THR A 118 -15.75 -10.27 4.78
CA THR A 118 -16.10 -8.85 4.65
C THR A 118 -15.40 -8.26 3.44
N SER A 119 -16.16 -7.52 2.64
CA SER A 119 -15.67 -6.84 1.44
C SER A 119 -15.46 -5.35 1.72
N GLU A 120 -14.25 -4.85 1.53
CA GLU A 120 -13.92 -3.42 1.62
C GLU A 120 -13.90 -2.82 0.20
N PRO A 121 -14.87 -1.95 -0.17
CA PRO A 121 -14.85 -1.31 -1.47
C PRO A 121 -13.79 -0.22 -1.52
N TYR A 122 -13.08 -0.14 -2.65
CA TYR A 122 -12.14 0.93 -2.94
C TYR A 122 -12.27 1.39 -4.39
N SER A 123 -11.82 2.62 -4.67
CA SER A 123 -11.91 3.19 -6.01
C SER A 123 -11.16 2.34 -7.04
N GLY A 124 -11.71 2.11 -8.23
CA GLY A 124 -11.00 1.38 -9.29
C GLY A 124 -9.75 2.09 -9.82
N ALA A 125 -8.92 1.45 -10.62
CA ALA A 125 -7.83 2.16 -11.27
C ALA A 125 -8.36 3.19 -12.29
N VAL A 126 -7.68 4.33 -12.43
CA VAL A 126 -8.01 5.31 -13.46
C VAL A 126 -7.82 4.69 -14.85
N MET A 127 -8.86 4.75 -15.69
CA MET A 127 -8.84 4.22 -17.04
C MET A 127 -8.77 5.36 -18.05
N PHE A 128 -7.87 5.25 -19.03
CA PHE A 128 -7.80 6.19 -20.14
C PHE A 128 -8.65 5.69 -21.31
N GLY A 129 -9.53 6.55 -21.82
CA GLY A 129 -10.21 6.31 -23.08
C GLY A 129 -9.24 6.29 -24.27
N GLY A 130 -9.80 6.04 -25.47
CA GLY A 130 -9.08 6.25 -26.73
C GLY A 130 -8.62 7.70 -26.90
N GLU A 131 -7.60 7.91 -27.72
CA GLU A 131 -7.22 9.27 -28.12
C GLU A 131 -8.40 9.92 -28.87
N ARG A 132 -8.70 11.17 -28.51
CA ARG A 132 -9.68 12.00 -29.20
C ARG A 132 -9.22 13.45 -29.18
N GLN A 133 -9.87 14.27 -30.01
CA GLN A 133 -9.72 15.71 -29.95
C GLN A 133 -10.37 16.25 -28.68
N LEU A 134 -9.59 16.95 -27.85
CA LEU A 134 -10.04 17.54 -26.59
C LEU A 134 -10.36 19.03 -26.73
N MET A 135 -9.70 19.73 -27.65
CA MET A 135 -9.92 21.15 -27.94
C MET A 135 -9.54 21.44 -29.40
N ASN A 136 -10.26 22.38 -30.01
CA ASN A 136 -10.03 22.88 -31.36
C ASN A 136 -10.09 24.40 -31.33
N GLU A 137 -9.14 25.06 -32.00
CA GLU A 137 -9.16 26.49 -32.25
C GLU A 137 -8.93 26.71 -33.76
N SER A 138 -9.96 26.45 -34.57
CA SER A 138 -9.89 26.57 -36.04
C SER A 138 -10.88 27.57 -36.64
N GLY A 139 -11.73 28.18 -35.81
CA GLY A 139 -12.84 29.05 -36.22
C GLY A 139 -12.61 30.55 -36.04
N GLY A 140 -11.40 30.98 -35.67
CA GLY A 140 -11.11 32.41 -35.45
C GLY A 140 -11.23 33.24 -36.74
N LEU A 141 -11.48 34.54 -36.56
CA LEU A 141 -11.57 35.48 -37.67
C LEU A 141 -10.19 36.10 -37.92
N LEU A 142 -9.92 36.47 -39.17
CA LEU A 142 -8.70 37.18 -39.58
C LEU A 142 -7.42 36.38 -39.26
N PRO A 143 -7.15 35.28 -39.99
CA PRO A 143 -5.89 34.55 -39.84
C PRO A 143 -4.71 35.48 -40.15
N ALA A 144 -3.70 35.42 -39.30
CA ALA A 144 -2.45 36.14 -39.40
C ALA A 144 -1.28 35.21 -39.06
N THR A 145 -0.06 35.60 -39.41
CA THR A 145 1.15 34.85 -39.07
C THR A 145 1.89 35.52 -37.92
N TYR A 146 2.46 34.70 -37.03
CA TYR A 146 3.42 35.14 -36.03
C TYR A 146 4.76 34.49 -36.35
N THR A 147 5.78 35.31 -36.61
CA THR A 147 7.12 34.83 -36.96
C THR A 147 7.90 34.52 -35.69
N LEU A 148 8.28 33.26 -35.53
CA LEU A 148 9.19 32.81 -34.48
C LEU A 148 10.63 33.21 -34.82
N THR A 149 11.33 33.73 -33.82
CA THR A 149 12.77 34.05 -33.86
C THR A 149 13.41 33.59 -32.54
N PRO A 150 14.74 33.58 -32.40
CA PRO A 150 15.38 33.27 -31.11
C PRO A 150 14.92 34.15 -29.94
N THR A 151 14.45 35.37 -30.22
CA THR A 151 13.94 36.29 -29.21
C THR A 151 12.41 36.34 -29.15
N ALA A 152 11.70 36.01 -30.24
CA ALA A 152 10.24 36.07 -30.29
C ALA A 152 9.64 34.66 -30.25
N ALA A 153 8.89 34.38 -29.19
CA ALA A 153 8.20 33.11 -29.00
C ALA A 153 6.68 33.28 -28.95
N LEU A 154 5.98 32.20 -29.29
CA LEU A 154 4.52 32.10 -29.28
C LEU A 154 4.11 30.98 -28.33
N GLY A 155 2.93 31.09 -27.74
CA GLY A 155 2.32 30.00 -27.01
C GLY A 155 0.80 30.08 -27.00
N GLN A 156 0.19 29.11 -26.34
CA GLN A 156 -1.25 28.96 -26.25
C GLN A 156 -1.61 28.32 -24.90
N TYR A 157 -2.46 28.99 -24.12
CA TYR A 157 -3.13 28.40 -22.97
C TYR A 157 -4.26 27.47 -23.43
N MET A 158 -4.32 26.27 -22.85
CA MET A 158 -5.28 25.24 -23.19
C MET A 158 -5.90 24.67 -21.91
N LEU A 159 -7.22 24.62 -21.86
CA LEU A 159 -7.99 23.91 -20.86
C LEU A 159 -9.18 23.26 -21.56
N PRO A 160 -9.11 21.95 -21.87
CA PRO A 160 -10.17 21.29 -22.61
C PRO A 160 -11.45 21.18 -21.78
N SER A 161 -12.60 21.14 -22.45
CA SER A 161 -13.86 20.75 -21.82
C SER A 161 -13.91 19.22 -21.75
N LEU A 162 -13.98 18.67 -20.55
CA LEU A 162 -13.99 17.23 -20.32
C LEU A 162 -15.40 16.74 -19.96
N PRO A 163 -15.71 15.45 -20.18
CA PRO A 163 -16.91 14.82 -19.63
C PRO A 163 -17.03 15.04 -18.12
N ALA A 164 -18.26 15.08 -17.61
CA ALA A 164 -18.53 15.36 -16.21
C ALA A 164 -17.93 14.31 -15.24
N ASP A 165 -17.69 13.09 -15.72
CA ASP A 165 -17.10 11.96 -14.99
C ASP A 165 -15.57 11.85 -15.17
N ALA A 166 -14.94 12.80 -15.88
CA ALA A 166 -13.50 12.79 -16.06
C ALA A 166 -12.77 13.16 -14.76
N VAL A 167 -11.93 12.25 -14.26
CA VAL A 167 -11.05 12.47 -13.11
C VAL A 167 -9.71 13.08 -13.50
N GLY A 168 -9.43 13.14 -14.79
CA GLY A 168 -8.21 13.74 -15.34
C GLY A 168 -8.14 13.64 -16.85
N TRP A 169 -7.02 14.08 -17.40
CA TRP A 169 -6.74 13.96 -18.82
C TRP A 169 -5.23 13.96 -19.09
N LYS A 170 -4.83 13.44 -20.25
CA LYS A 170 -3.43 13.38 -20.68
C LYS A 170 -3.34 13.84 -22.14
N PRO A 171 -2.67 14.97 -22.42
CA PRO A 171 -2.34 15.36 -23.78
C PRO A 171 -1.48 14.28 -24.44
N THR A 172 -1.65 14.08 -25.74
CA THR A 172 -0.82 13.14 -26.53
C THR A 172 -0.11 13.86 -27.67
N ARG A 173 -0.82 14.75 -28.37
CA ARG A 173 -0.25 15.60 -29.41
C ARG A 173 -1.04 16.89 -29.56
N VAL A 174 -0.36 17.90 -30.11
CA VAL A 174 -0.99 19.13 -30.59
C VAL A 174 -0.69 19.27 -32.08
N VAL A 175 -1.70 19.55 -32.87
CA VAL A 175 -1.53 19.87 -34.30
C VAL A 175 -1.59 21.38 -34.43
N ILE A 176 -0.58 21.97 -35.05
CA ILE A 176 -0.50 23.43 -35.26
C ILE A 176 -0.42 23.75 -36.74
N SER A 177 -0.95 24.90 -37.13
CA SER A 177 -0.81 25.41 -38.50
C SER A 177 0.47 26.25 -38.60
N ALA A 178 1.48 25.73 -39.30
CA ALA A 178 2.82 26.29 -39.38
C ALA A 178 3.45 26.16 -40.77
N ARG A 179 4.49 26.96 -41.04
CA ARG A 179 5.39 26.81 -42.21
C ARG A 179 6.81 27.22 -41.87
N SER A 180 7.78 26.72 -42.63
CA SER A 180 9.16 27.23 -42.59
C SER A 180 9.21 28.70 -43.03
N ASN A 181 10.14 29.47 -42.45
CA ASN A 181 10.34 30.88 -42.80
C ASN A 181 11.81 31.25 -42.56
N GLY A 182 12.69 30.89 -43.49
CA GLY A 182 14.12 31.05 -43.29
C GLY A 182 14.97 30.19 -44.22
N LYS A 183 16.20 29.91 -43.79
CA LYS A 183 17.16 29.07 -44.51
C LYS A 183 16.97 27.57 -44.25
N MET A 184 15.93 27.17 -43.50
CA MET A 184 15.71 25.79 -43.05
C MET A 184 16.81 25.24 -42.14
N ASP A 185 17.50 26.12 -41.41
CA ASP A 185 18.50 25.80 -40.40
C ASP A 185 17.99 26.01 -38.96
N GLY A 186 16.74 26.46 -38.82
CA GLY A 186 16.12 26.76 -37.54
C GLY A 186 15.70 25.52 -36.75
N VAL A 187 15.70 25.67 -35.43
CA VAL A 187 15.23 24.65 -34.49
C VAL A 187 14.18 25.26 -33.57
N ILE A 188 13.02 24.62 -33.49
CA ILE A 188 11.93 24.99 -32.59
C ILE A 188 11.86 23.97 -31.46
N THR A 189 11.84 24.44 -30.22
CA THR A 189 11.48 23.61 -29.07
C THR A 189 10.02 23.86 -28.72
N ALA A 190 9.21 22.81 -28.84
CA ALA A 190 7.84 22.83 -28.37
C ALA A 190 7.79 22.28 -26.95
N GLN A 191 7.25 23.05 -26.01
CA GLN A 191 7.14 22.67 -24.61
C GLN A 191 5.69 22.72 -24.15
N LEU A 192 5.31 21.77 -23.31
CA LEU A 192 4.12 21.87 -22.48
C LEU A 192 4.54 22.22 -21.05
N ARG A 193 3.90 23.26 -20.49
CA ARG A 193 4.10 23.67 -19.10
C ARG A 193 2.76 23.80 -18.40
N GLY A 194 2.71 23.55 -17.10
CA GLY A 194 1.50 23.81 -16.32
C GLY A 194 1.16 25.31 -16.31
N ALA A 195 -0.12 25.68 -16.21
CA ALA A 195 -0.53 27.08 -16.14
C ALA A 195 -0.70 27.58 -14.69
N THR A 196 -0.41 28.86 -14.47
CA THR A 196 -0.76 29.60 -13.25
C THR A 196 -2.22 30.06 -13.28
N ALA A 197 -2.74 30.60 -12.18
CA ALA A 197 -4.07 31.21 -12.15
C ALA A 197 -4.23 32.37 -13.15
N ALA A 198 -3.14 33.06 -13.49
CA ALA A 198 -3.09 34.10 -14.52
C ALA A 198 -3.01 33.54 -15.95
N LYS A 199 -3.13 32.22 -16.12
CA LYS A 199 -3.02 31.51 -17.41
C LYS A 199 -1.65 31.66 -18.09
N LEU A 200 -0.63 32.00 -17.30
CA LEU A 200 0.77 32.07 -17.72
C LEU A 200 1.49 30.75 -17.44
N PRO A 201 2.50 30.36 -18.25
CA PRO A 201 3.25 29.13 -18.03
C PRO A 201 4.04 29.19 -16.71
N LYS A 202 4.02 28.09 -15.96
CA LYS A 202 4.95 27.84 -14.85
C LYS A 202 6.37 27.62 -15.37
N SER A 203 7.36 27.69 -14.48
CA SER A 203 8.76 27.41 -14.82
C SER A 203 9.02 25.94 -15.13
N SER A 204 8.27 25.02 -14.51
CA SER A 204 8.39 23.58 -14.71
C SER A 204 7.91 23.14 -16.10
N VAL A 205 8.77 22.45 -16.84
CA VAL A 205 8.42 21.79 -18.12
C VAL A 205 7.80 20.42 -17.83
N LEU A 206 6.61 20.16 -18.38
CA LEU A 206 5.92 18.87 -18.26
C LEU A 206 6.39 17.89 -19.33
N ALA A 207 6.58 18.37 -20.55
CA ALA A 207 7.19 17.64 -21.65
C ALA A 207 7.74 18.63 -22.68
N GLU A 208 8.70 18.16 -23.46
CA GLU A 208 9.24 18.92 -24.59
C GLU A 208 9.59 18.02 -25.77
N THR A 209 9.57 18.61 -26.96
CA THR A 209 9.99 17.96 -28.19
C THR A 209 10.62 18.98 -29.13
N THR A 210 11.44 18.50 -30.06
CA THR A 210 12.14 19.34 -31.04
C THR A 210 11.49 19.20 -32.40
N ILE A 211 11.23 20.34 -33.05
CA ILE A 211 10.73 20.43 -34.42
C ILE A 211 11.82 21.13 -35.23
N LEU A 212 12.28 20.47 -36.29
CA LEU A 212 13.25 21.08 -37.20
C LEU A 212 12.52 21.94 -38.22
N GLU A 213 13.03 23.15 -38.51
CA GLU A 213 12.44 24.01 -39.53
C GLU A 213 12.35 23.29 -40.89
N SER A 214 13.36 22.47 -41.21
CA SER A 214 13.40 21.66 -42.43
C SER A 214 12.30 20.61 -42.53
N SER A 215 11.62 20.26 -41.44
CA SER A 215 10.45 19.37 -41.44
C SER A 215 9.12 20.10 -41.63
N LEU A 216 9.13 21.44 -41.57
CA LEU A 216 7.94 22.25 -41.77
C LEU A 216 7.62 22.39 -43.27
N PRO A 217 6.33 22.44 -43.64
CA PRO A 217 5.95 22.69 -45.03
C PRO A 217 6.38 24.09 -45.49
N GLY A 218 6.61 24.27 -46.80
CA GLY A 218 6.93 25.58 -47.37
C GLY A 218 5.73 26.54 -47.47
N THR A 219 4.52 26.03 -47.30
CA THR A 219 3.26 26.78 -47.21
C THR A 219 2.58 26.45 -45.89
N MET A 220 1.66 27.31 -45.43
CA MET A 220 0.95 27.08 -44.17
C MET A 220 0.22 25.73 -44.21
N GLY A 221 0.54 24.85 -43.27
CA GLY A 221 0.01 23.49 -43.21
C GLY A 221 0.02 22.94 -41.79
N TRP A 222 -0.75 21.88 -41.57
CA TRP A 222 -0.85 21.23 -40.27
C TRP A 222 0.39 20.39 -39.95
N VAL A 223 0.94 20.59 -38.76
CA VAL A 223 2.14 19.90 -38.26
C VAL A 223 1.81 19.28 -36.91
N ASP A 224 2.07 17.98 -36.78
CA ASP A 224 1.91 17.22 -35.54
C ASP A 224 3.08 17.47 -34.58
N VAL A 225 2.74 17.79 -33.33
CA VAL A 225 3.67 17.93 -32.21
C VAL A 225 3.31 16.89 -31.16
N THR A 226 3.99 15.75 -31.20
CA THR A 226 3.74 14.62 -30.29
C THR A 226 4.58 14.74 -29.02
N PHE A 227 3.95 14.51 -27.87
CA PHE A 227 4.60 14.51 -26.57
C PHE A 227 4.57 13.11 -25.95
N VAL A 228 5.70 12.68 -25.39
CA VAL A 228 5.83 11.39 -24.70
C VAL A 228 5.93 11.59 -23.19
N ASN A 229 5.53 10.59 -22.41
CA ASN A 229 5.69 10.55 -20.95
C ASN A 229 5.06 11.72 -20.17
N LEU A 230 4.00 12.34 -20.70
CA LEU A 230 3.26 13.37 -19.98
C LEU A 230 2.59 12.80 -18.70
N PRO A 231 2.63 13.52 -17.57
CA PRO A 231 1.86 13.14 -16.40
C PRO A 231 0.36 13.30 -16.68
N MET A 232 -0.47 12.61 -15.90
CA MET A 232 -1.91 12.89 -15.86
C MET A 232 -2.15 14.28 -15.25
N LEU A 233 -3.02 15.06 -15.88
CA LEU A 233 -3.43 16.39 -15.42
C LEU A 233 -4.80 16.31 -14.77
N GLY A 234 -5.02 17.14 -13.76
CA GLY A 234 -6.34 17.29 -13.15
C GLY A 234 -7.37 17.84 -14.14
N PRO A 235 -8.68 17.60 -13.93
CA PRO A 235 -9.73 18.01 -14.86
C PRO A 235 -9.86 19.53 -14.98
N THR A 236 -9.38 20.28 -13.98
CA THR A 236 -9.35 21.75 -13.95
C THR A 236 -7.97 22.33 -14.25
N GLU A 237 -6.97 21.48 -14.46
CA GLU A 237 -5.59 21.92 -14.68
C GLU A 237 -5.38 22.30 -16.15
N GLY A 238 -5.11 23.58 -16.40
CA GLY A 238 -4.74 24.09 -17.71
C GLY A 238 -3.24 23.97 -17.97
N VAL A 239 -2.87 23.89 -19.25
CA VAL A 239 -1.49 23.86 -19.71
C VAL A 239 -1.22 24.95 -20.72
N CYS A 240 0.05 25.30 -20.89
CA CYS A 240 0.52 26.22 -21.91
C CYS A 240 1.42 25.45 -22.89
N LEU A 241 1.04 25.43 -24.18
CA LEU A 241 1.94 25.07 -25.27
C LEU A 241 2.83 26.28 -25.56
N LEU A 242 4.14 26.09 -25.59
CA LEU A 242 5.12 27.13 -25.92
C LEU A 242 5.94 26.67 -27.13
N LEU A 243 6.10 27.54 -28.11
CA LEU A 243 6.90 27.34 -29.32
C LEU A 243 8.05 28.34 -29.28
N LEU A 244 9.26 27.82 -29.02
CA LEU A 244 10.48 28.60 -28.79
C LEU A 244 11.44 28.40 -29.95
N GLY A 245 11.85 29.45 -30.65
CA GLY A 245 13.00 29.38 -31.56
C GLY A 245 14.29 29.29 -30.74
N GLN A 246 15.10 28.24 -30.93
CA GLN A 246 16.36 28.04 -30.19
C GLN A 246 17.59 28.44 -30.99
N ALA A 247 17.60 28.11 -32.29
CA ALA A 247 18.74 28.30 -33.18
C ALA A 247 18.26 28.68 -34.59
N GLY A 248 19.18 29.19 -35.41
CA GLY A 248 18.93 29.66 -36.77
C GLY A 248 19.30 31.14 -36.96
N GLY A 249 19.68 31.52 -38.18
CA GLY A 249 20.20 32.85 -38.50
C GLY A 249 19.16 33.98 -38.64
N GLY A 250 17.97 33.86 -38.02
CA GLY A 250 16.91 34.87 -38.13
C GLY A 250 15.50 34.33 -37.82
N ASN A 251 14.60 34.44 -38.78
CA ASN A 251 13.27 33.84 -38.73
C ASN A 251 13.39 32.32 -38.77
N VAL A 252 12.60 31.64 -37.95
CA VAL A 252 12.61 30.17 -37.82
C VAL A 252 11.35 29.55 -38.43
N ALA A 253 10.18 30.12 -38.16
CA ALA A 253 8.91 29.63 -38.68
C ALA A 253 7.83 30.70 -38.59
N ASP A 254 6.81 30.59 -39.42
CA ASP A 254 5.55 31.31 -39.24
C ASP A 254 4.50 30.36 -38.66
N ILE A 255 3.86 30.78 -37.58
CA ILE A 255 2.73 30.08 -36.97
C ILE A 255 1.45 30.86 -37.25
N GLU A 256 0.42 30.17 -37.72
CA GLU A 256 -0.90 30.79 -37.93
C GLU A 256 -1.60 31.04 -36.59
N HIS A 257 -2.17 32.24 -36.46
CA HIS A 257 -2.95 32.64 -35.30
C HIS A 257 -4.08 33.58 -35.74
N TYR A 258 -5.02 33.84 -34.85
CA TYR A 258 -6.12 34.76 -35.07
C TYR A 258 -5.90 36.06 -34.30
N THR A 259 -6.13 37.19 -34.98
CA THR A 259 -6.04 38.50 -34.33
C THR A 259 -7.32 38.88 -33.59
N PHE A 260 -8.42 38.15 -33.80
CA PHE A 260 -9.71 38.35 -33.15
C PHE A 260 -10.47 37.01 -32.98
N ALA A 261 -11.38 36.95 -32.01
CA ALA A 261 -12.24 35.80 -31.71
C ALA A 261 -11.49 34.50 -31.37
N GLY A 262 -10.21 34.59 -31.01
CA GLY A 262 -9.49 33.52 -30.35
C GLY A 262 -9.37 33.78 -28.85
N SER A 263 -8.82 32.83 -28.11
CA SER A 263 -8.51 33.01 -26.70
C SER A 263 -7.24 32.28 -26.33
N GLY A 264 -6.44 32.87 -25.44
CA GLY A 264 -5.34 32.17 -24.79
C GLY A 264 -4.00 32.26 -25.48
N LYS A 265 -3.83 33.13 -26.49
CA LYS A 265 -2.52 33.37 -27.09
C LYS A 265 -1.54 33.92 -26.05
N LEU A 266 -0.35 33.35 -26.04
CA LEU A 266 0.78 33.77 -25.24
C LEU A 266 1.87 34.30 -26.18
N THR A 267 2.51 35.41 -25.84
CA THR A 267 3.67 35.90 -26.59
C THR A 267 4.83 36.23 -25.67
N SER A 268 6.04 36.10 -26.20
CA SER A 268 7.27 36.52 -25.54
C SER A 268 8.19 37.18 -26.56
N ASN A 269 8.90 38.23 -26.13
CA ASN A 269 9.90 38.96 -26.92
C ASN A 269 11.33 38.83 -26.35
N ASN A 270 11.53 37.92 -25.41
CA ASN A 270 12.81 37.64 -24.74
C ASN A 270 13.09 36.13 -24.63
N GLY A 271 12.77 35.39 -25.70
CA GLY A 271 13.07 33.96 -25.81
C GLY A 271 12.29 33.08 -24.84
N GLY A 272 11.11 33.51 -24.39
CA GLY A 272 10.27 32.77 -23.44
C GLY A 272 10.59 33.04 -21.95
N SER A 273 11.45 34.02 -21.64
CA SER A 273 11.78 34.38 -20.25
C SER A 273 10.59 35.03 -19.52
N SER A 274 9.75 35.80 -20.23
CA SER A 274 8.49 36.34 -19.74
C SER A 274 7.38 36.23 -20.79
N TRP A 275 6.13 36.11 -20.33
CA TRP A 275 4.97 35.87 -21.19
C TRP A 275 3.87 36.90 -20.97
N THR A 276 3.23 37.32 -22.06
CA THR A 276 2.01 38.13 -22.04
C THR A 276 0.83 37.28 -22.51
N PHE A 277 -0.28 37.32 -21.78
CA PHE A 277 -1.53 36.62 -22.12
C PHE A 277 -2.50 37.54 -22.86
N ASN A 278 -3.08 37.06 -23.95
CA ASN A 278 -4.12 37.76 -24.71
C ASN A 278 -5.40 36.93 -24.77
N SER A 279 -6.51 37.48 -24.29
CA SER A 279 -7.82 36.80 -24.23
C SER A 279 -8.64 36.91 -25.51
N LEU A 280 -8.22 37.71 -26.50
CA LEU A 280 -8.92 37.96 -27.76
C LEU A 280 -8.23 37.33 -28.98
N GLN A 281 -7.03 36.80 -28.76
CA GLN A 281 -6.22 36.15 -29.79
C GLN A 281 -5.96 34.70 -29.38
N GLY A 282 -5.83 33.82 -30.36
CA GLY A 282 -5.53 32.41 -30.18
C GLY A 282 -4.62 31.92 -31.31
N THR A 283 -3.74 30.97 -31.02
CA THR A 283 -3.01 30.21 -32.03
C THR A 283 -3.99 29.24 -32.70
N ARG A 284 -3.80 28.93 -33.99
CA ARG A 284 -4.63 27.91 -34.65
C ARG A 284 -4.09 26.52 -34.34
N PHE A 285 -4.86 25.70 -33.61
CA PHE A 285 -4.41 24.38 -33.18
C PHE A 285 -5.56 23.36 -32.99
N ASP A 286 -5.18 22.08 -32.93
CA ASP A 286 -5.99 20.98 -32.42
C ASP A 286 -5.25 20.24 -31.31
N LEU A 287 -5.85 20.17 -30.12
CA LEU A 287 -5.32 19.42 -29.00
C LEU A 287 -5.96 18.02 -28.98
N TYR A 288 -5.12 17.00 -29.06
CA TYR A 288 -5.51 15.61 -28.89
C TYR A 288 -5.02 15.09 -27.55
N GLY A 289 -5.79 14.16 -26.99
CA GLY A 289 -5.43 13.50 -25.76
C GLY A 289 -6.43 12.43 -25.36
N LYS A 290 -6.23 11.90 -24.16
CA LYS A 290 -7.10 10.90 -23.55
C LYS A 290 -7.72 11.51 -22.31
N SER A 291 -9.05 11.44 -22.18
CA SER A 291 -9.69 11.67 -20.88
C SER A 291 -9.54 10.43 -20.02
N ALA A 292 -9.36 10.66 -18.73
CA ALA A 292 -9.27 9.63 -17.72
C ALA A 292 -10.58 9.59 -16.94
N THR A 293 -11.18 8.42 -16.78
CA THR A 293 -12.36 8.19 -15.94
C THR A 293 -12.00 7.24 -14.81
N GLN A 294 -12.77 7.32 -13.73
CA GLN A 294 -12.64 6.40 -12.61
C GLN A 294 -13.03 4.99 -13.08
N GLY A 295 -12.17 4.00 -12.82
CA GLY A 295 -12.51 2.60 -13.02
C GLY A 295 -13.70 2.15 -12.15
N PRO A 296 -14.36 1.04 -12.49
CA PRO A 296 -15.37 0.45 -11.60
C PRO A 296 -14.76 0.20 -10.22
N PRO A 297 -15.52 0.40 -9.12
CA PRO A 297 -15.03 0.07 -7.78
C PRO A 297 -14.48 -1.36 -7.72
N GLN A 298 -13.38 -1.53 -7.00
CA GLN A 298 -12.78 -2.81 -6.70
C GLN A 298 -13.14 -3.19 -5.26
N GLN A 299 -12.97 -4.47 -4.93
CA GLN A 299 -13.31 -5.04 -3.64
C GLN A 299 -12.09 -5.72 -3.06
N ALA A 300 -11.80 -5.43 -1.80
CA ALA A 300 -10.80 -6.13 -1.01
C ALA A 300 -11.52 -7.05 -0.04
N ASP A 301 -11.59 -8.34 -0.37
CA ASP A 301 -12.22 -9.34 0.47
C ASP A 301 -11.24 -9.79 1.56
N ARG A 302 -11.75 -9.88 2.79
CA ARG A 302 -11.02 -10.33 3.97
C ARG A 302 -11.86 -11.35 4.70
N GLU A 303 -11.21 -12.39 5.18
CA GLU A 303 -11.85 -13.45 5.95
C GLU A 303 -11.53 -13.27 7.43
N TYR A 304 -12.53 -13.51 8.27
CA TYR A 304 -12.42 -13.38 9.72
C TYR A 304 -12.98 -14.62 10.38
N VAL A 305 -12.27 -15.17 11.35
CA VAL A 305 -12.78 -16.27 12.17
C VAL A 305 -13.73 -15.65 13.20
N THR A 306 -15.03 -15.93 13.11
CA THR A 306 -16.05 -15.41 14.03
C THR A 306 -16.42 -16.41 15.11
N GLY A 307 -16.16 -17.70 14.88
CA GLY A 307 -16.42 -18.77 15.83
C GLY A 307 -15.52 -19.98 15.62
N VAL A 308 -15.32 -20.74 16.69
CA VAL A 308 -14.56 -22.00 16.67
C VAL A 308 -15.34 -23.05 17.45
N SER A 309 -15.55 -24.22 16.84
CA SER A 309 -16.09 -25.41 17.48
C SER A 309 -14.98 -26.44 17.68
N VAL A 310 -14.92 -27.02 18.86
CA VAL A 310 -13.94 -28.02 19.28
C VAL A 310 -14.67 -29.31 19.66
N MET A 311 -14.27 -30.42 19.05
CA MET A 311 -14.62 -31.76 19.49
C MET A 311 -13.37 -32.48 19.98
N LEU A 312 -13.42 -32.97 21.22
CA LEU A 312 -12.37 -33.79 21.84
C LEU A 312 -12.95 -35.17 22.17
N GLN A 313 -12.30 -36.24 21.72
CA GLN A 313 -12.65 -37.60 22.11
C GLN A 313 -11.48 -38.26 22.84
N PRO A 314 -11.46 -38.29 24.19
CA PRO A 314 -10.43 -38.97 24.97
C PRO A 314 -10.53 -40.49 24.79
N SER A 315 -9.41 -41.19 24.95
CA SER A 315 -9.41 -42.63 24.66
C SER A 315 -10.39 -43.42 25.54
N GLY A 316 -11.28 -44.19 24.89
CA GLY A 316 -12.32 -44.97 25.59
C GLY A 316 -13.44 -44.15 26.24
N CYS A 317 -13.49 -42.83 26.01
CA CYS A 317 -14.53 -41.94 26.52
C CYS A 317 -15.45 -41.42 25.39
N PRO A 318 -16.70 -41.00 25.72
CA PRO A 318 -17.54 -40.29 24.76
C PRO A 318 -16.91 -38.94 24.33
N PRO A 319 -17.23 -38.44 23.11
CA PRO A 319 -16.75 -37.14 22.67
C PRO A 319 -17.38 -35.99 23.46
N VAL A 320 -16.58 -34.95 23.71
CA VAL A 320 -16.97 -33.68 24.29
C VAL A 320 -17.00 -32.63 23.18
N PHE A 321 -18.12 -31.91 23.07
CA PHE A 321 -18.31 -30.84 22.10
C PHE A 321 -18.44 -29.51 22.82
N ALA A 322 -17.78 -28.48 22.29
CA ALA A 322 -17.90 -27.13 22.79
C ALA A 322 -17.67 -26.12 21.65
N GLU A 323 -18.25 -24.93 21.75
CA GLU A 323 -18.14 -23.87 20.76
C GLU A 323 -17.97 -22.51 21.44
N THR A 324 -17.28 -21.59 20.76
CA THR A 324 -17.14 -20.21 21.22
C THR A 324 -17.10 -19.26 20.04
N ASN A 325 -17.53 -18.02 20.26
CA ASN A 325 -17.31 -16.92 19.33
C ASN A 325 -15.97 -16.24 19.66
N THR A 326 -15.26 -15.79 18.63
CA THR A 326 -14.07 -14.96 18.82
C THR A 326 -14.51 -13.54 19.16
N LEU A 327 -13.99 -12.97 20.24
CA LEU A 327 -14.39 -11.64 20.70
C LEU A 327 -13.71 -10.52 19.90
N ASN A 328 -12.51 -10.78 19.37
CA ASN A 328 -11.73 -9.80 18.63
C ASN A 328 -11.87 -9.92 17.10
N VAL A 329 -12.66 -10.89 16.61
CA VAL A 329 -12.90 -11.14 15.18
C VAL A 329 -11.56 -11.13 14.40
N PRO A 330 -10.63 -12.05 14.70
CA PRO A 330 -9.32 -12.06 14.08
C PRO A 330 -9.42 -12.32 12.58
N GLU A 331 -8.72 -11.50 11.81
CA GLU A 331 -8.58 -11.65 10.36
C GLU A 331 -7.67 -12.84 10.06
N LEU A 332 -8.06 -13.67 9.10
CA LEU A 332 -7.21 -14.72 8.52
C LEU A 332 -6.17 -14.07 7.60
N ARG A 333 -4.89 -14.29 7.89
CA ARG A 333 -3.77 -13.71 7.14
C ARG A 333 -2.66 -14.74 7.03
N SER A 334 -1.96 -14.73 5.90
CA SER A 334 -0.74 -15.52 5.73
C SER A 334 0.45 -14.93 6.50
N TYR A 335 0.49 -13.60 6.66
CA TYR A 335 1.58 -12.91 7.36
C TYR A 335 1.09 -11.58 7.98
N GLU A 336 1.70 -11.21 9.11
CA GLU A 336 1.58 -9.88 9.74
C GLU A 336 2.94 -9.41 10.22
N TRP A 337 3.22 -8.12 10.01
CA TRP A 337 4.33 -7.42 10.64
C TRP A 337 3.80 -6.16 11.30
N LEU A 338 4.14 -5.97 12.58
CA LEU A 338 3.75 -4.79 13.34
C LEU A 338 4.99 -4.16 13.98
N ALA A 339 5.08 -2.84 13.92
CA ALA A 339 6.01 -2.06 14.71
C ALA A 339 5.31 -0.78 15.14
N ASP A 340 4.99 -0.68 16.43
CA ASP A 340 4.51 0.55 17.07
C ASP A 340 5.65 1.37 17.69
N PHE A 341 6.88 0.85 17.58
CA PHE A 341 8.10 1.38 18.17
C PHE A 341 8.01 1.72 19.66
N SER A 342 7.12 1.07 20.42
CA SER A 342 7.12 1.11 21.89
C SER A 342 8.25 0.25 22.48
N THR A 343 8.73 -0.71 21.69
CA THR A 343 9.94 -1.51 21.89
C THR A 343 10.72 -1.64 20.57
N PRO A 344 11.97 -2.15 20.55
CA PRO A 344 12.69 -2.40 19.31
C PRO A 344 11.86 -3.29 18.36
N PRO A 345 11.73 -2.93 17.06
CA PRO A 345 10.92 -3.67 16.10
C PRO A 345 11.53 -5.05 15.76
N THR A 346 12.75 -5.34 16.22
CA THR A 346 13.34 -6.68 16.07
C THR A 346 12.76 -7.69 17.07
N ALA A 347 11.77 -7.30 17.87
CA ALA A 347 10.95 -8.24 18.60
C ALA A 347 10.04 -9.01 17.63
N ASP A 348 9.67 -10.21 18.03
CA ASP A 348 8.71 -11.05 17.33
C ASP A 348 7.31 -10.71 17.87
N PHE A 349 6.62 -9.77 17.22
CA PHE A 349 5.28 -9.32 17.64
C PHE A 349 4.18 -10.19 17.07
N ASN A 350 4.43 -10.88 15.97
CA ASN A 350 3.51 -11.90 15.52
C ASN A 350 3.71 -13.19 16.36
N GLY A 351 4.89 -13.51 16.86
CA GLY A 351 5.13 -14.67 17.70
C GLY A 351 5.39 -15.97 16.92
N ASP A 352 5.77 -15.87 15.65
CA ASP A 352 6.13 -17.01 14.79
C ASP A 352 7.52 -17.61 15.09
N GLY A 353 8.20 -17.09 16.12
CA GLY A 353 9.55 -17.47 16.53
C GLY A 353 10.66 -16.75 15.75
N VAL A 354 10.31 -15.85 14.83
CA VAL A 354 11.24 -15.08 14.00
C VAL A 354 11.01 -13.59 14.28
N ALA A 355 12.10 -12.85 14.46
CA ALA A 355 12.00 -11.39 14.59
C ALA A 355 11.31 -10.79 13.35
N ASP A 356 10.26 -9.99 13.56
CA ASP A 356 9.47 -9.38 12.48
C ASP A 356 10.31 -8.46 11.59
N TRP A 357 11.34 -7.85 12.16
CA TRP A 357 12.20 -6.90 11.48
C TRP A 357 13.67 -7.21 11.68
N VAL A 358 14.47 -6.97 10.64
CA VAL A 358 15.94 -7.04 10.68
C VAL A 358 16.52 -5.80 10.02
N THR A 359 17.71 -5.38 10.44
CA THR A 359 18.44 -4.31 9.75
C THR A 359 18.91 -4.78 8.37
N CYS A 360 18.84 -3.90 7.37
CA CYS A 360 19.23 -4.26 6.01
C CYS A 360 20.74 -4.55 5.86
N ASP A 361 21.58 -4.07 6.78
CA ASP A 361 23.03 -4.26 6.78
C ASP A 361 23.50 -5.35 7.77
N GLY A 362 22.58 -5.99 8.49
CA GLY A 362 22.87 -7.01 9.50
C GLY A 362 23.43 -6.48 10.82
N SER A 363 23.52 -5.15 11.00
CA SER A 363 23.94 -4.55 12.27
C SER A 363 22.85 -4.67 13.35
N PRO A 364 23.16 -4.59 14.66
CA PRO A 364 22.13 -4.58 15.70
C PRO A 364 21.18 -3.37 15.59
N PHE A 365 19.92 -3.54 16.00
CA PHE A 365 18.98 -2.42 16.04
C PHE A 365 19.41 -1.35 17.07
N MET A 366 19.49 -0.08 16.64
CA MET A 366 19.85 1.03 17.53
C MET A 366 18.66 1.45 18.41
N ALA A 367 18.40 0.72 19.51
CA ALA A 367 17.26 0.96 20.40
C ALA A 367 17.18 2.41 20.93
N GLY A 368 18.30 3.11 21.12
CA GLY A 368 18.33 4.52 21.55
C GLY A 368 17.77 5.52 20.52
N ALA A 369 17.46 5.07 19.31
CA ALA A 369 16.80 5.85 18.27
C ALA A 369 15.27 5.93 18.47
N ILE A 370 14.71 5.12 19.36
CA ILE A 370 13.30 5.18 19.77
C ILE A 370 13.16 6.17 20.93
N LYS A 371 12.26 7.15 20.80
CA LYS A 371 11.93 8.13 21.85
C LYS A 371 10.44 8.42 21.85
N GLY A 372 9.78 8.09 22.96
CA GLY A 372 8.34 8.31 23.12
C GLY A 372 7.52 7.60 22.04
N GLU A 373 7.81 6.31 21.83
CA GLU A 373 7.11 5.44 20.87
C GLU A 373 7.33 5.85 19.40
N VAL A 374 8.23 6.79 19.14
CA VAL A 374 8.60 7.21 17.78
C VAL A 374 10.02 6.76 17.47
N TRP A 375 10.19 6.05 16.35
CA TRP A 375 11.50 5.67 15.85
C TRP A 375 12.08 6.75 14.93
N THR A 376 13.16 7.39 15.39
CA THR A 376 14.01 8.21 14.50
C THR A 376 14.85 7.28 13.63
N VAL A 377 14.71 7.36 12.31
CA VAL A 377 15.34 6.42 11.38
C VAL A 377 16.86 6.60 11.35
N ALA A 378 17.59 5.73 12.06
CA ALA A 378 19.05 5.71 12.06
C ALA A 378 19.64 4.77 11.00
N GLN A 379 18.88 3.75 10.61
CA GLN A 379 19.27 2.70 9.67
C GLN A 379 18.04 2.10 8.99
N ALA A 380 18.21 1.44 7.84
CA ALA A 380 17.11 0.76 7.16
C ALA A 380 16.80 -0.58 7.84
N ILE A 381 15.52 -0.88 8.01
CA ILE A 381 15.03 -2.19 8.45
C ILE A 381 14.13 -2.81 7.41
N GLN A 382 14.02 -4.14 7.40
CA GLN A 382 13.19 -4.89 6.48
C GLN A 382 12.45 -6.01 7.21
N THR A 383 11.30 -6.41 6.67
CA THR A 383 10.50 -7.51 7.23
C THR A 383 11.22 -8.86 7.17
N GLN A 384 10.94 -9.72 8.14
CA GLN A 384 11.30 -11.14 8.23
C GLN A 384 10.12 -11.91 8.85
N PRO A 385 9.80 -13.13 8.41
CA PRO A 385 10.45 -13.86 7.32
C PRO A 385 10.21 -13.22 5.94
N ALA A 386 10.93 -13.72 4.94
CA ALA A 386 10.78 -13.27 3.56
C ALA A 386 9.39 -13.62 2.98
N CYS A 387 8.70 -12.65 2.37
CA CYS A 387 7.38 -12.81 1.78
C CYS A 387 7.32 -12.31 0.31
N ASP A 388 6.50 -12.98 -0.49
CA ASP A 388 6.28 -12.66 -1.91
C ASP A 388 5.18 -11.61 -2.14
N PHE A 389 4.37 -11.35 -1.11
CA PHE A 389 3.21 -10.47 -1.15
C PHE A 389 2.34 -10.74 -2.39
N GLY A 390 2.05 -12.02 -2.62
CA GLY A 390 1.28 -12.52 -3.77
C GLY A 390 -0.23 -12.41 -3.58
N GLN A 391 -0.69 -12.21 -2.35
CA GLN A 391 -2.09 -11.96 -1.99
C GLN A 391 -2.36 -10.48 -1.71
N LEU A 392 -3.63 -10.14 -1.49
CA LEU A 392 -4.06 -8.80 -1.08
C LEU A 392 -3.23 -8.35 0.14
N THR A 393 -2.50 -7.26 -0.03
CA THR A 393 -1.55 -6.76 0.97
C THR A 393 -1.93 -5.36 1.39
N THR A 394 -1.97 -5.10 2.69
CA THR A 394 -2.23 -3.77 3.26
C THR A 394 -1.03 -3.30 4.03
N ILE A 395 -0.53 -2.10 3.70
CA ILE A 395 0.58 -1.45 4.41
C ILE A 395 0.06 -0.14 5.00
N GLU A 396 -0.02 -0.07 6.30
CA GLU A 396 -0.42 1.12 7.08
C GLU A 396 0.81 1.72 7.73
N VAL A 397 0.97 3.04 7.60
CA VAL A 397 2.17 3.74 8.04
C VAL A 397 1.79 5.08 8.67
N GLY A 398 2.33 5.35 9.85
CA GLY A 398 2.44 6.69 10.41
C GLY A 398 3.90 7.15 10.30
N ALA A 399 4.18 8.19 9.52
CA ALA A 399 5.54 8.69 9.34
C ALA A 399 5.60 10.22 9.17
N ARG A 400 6.79 10.80 9.38
CA ARG A 400 7.08 12.20 9.02
C ARG A 400 8.55 12.43 8.66
N SER A 401 8.77 13.43 7.81
CA SER A 401 10.09 14.03 7.60
C SER A 401 10.25 15.28 8.48
N ARG A 402 11.42 15.43 9.11
CA ARG A 402 11.75 16.57 9.99
C ARG A 402 12.67 17.60 9.33
N LEU A 403 13.15 17.33 8.12
CA LEU A 403 14.08 18.19 7.41
C LEU A 403 13.65 18.34 5.96
N ALA A 404 13.60 19.58 5.48
CA ALA A 404 13.17 19.88 4.13
C ALA A 404 14.06 19.16 3.10
N GLY A 405 13.43 18.48 2.13
CA GLY A 405 14.11 17.71 1.10
C GLY A 405 14.64 16.33 1.52
N VAL A 406 14.47 15.92 2.79
CA VAL A 406 14.77 14.55 3.23
C VAL A 406 13.52 13.69 3.14
N GLU A 407 13.68 12.48 2.62
CA GLU A 407 12.58 11.55 2.38
C GLU A 407 12.56 10.45 3.45
N VAL A 408 11.37 10.16 3.97
CA VAL A 408 11.07 8.90 4.65
C VAL A 408 10.38 7.99 3.66
N GLU A 409 10.88 6.76 3.50
CA GLU A 409 10.44 5.85 2.44
C GLU A 409 10.05 4.49 3.02
N VAL A 410 8.90 4.00 2.57
CA VAL A 410 8.48 2.60 2.69
C VAL A 410 8.48 2.00 1.29
N SER A 411 9.28 0.97 1.06
CA SER A 411 9.34 0.29 -0.24
C SER A 411 9.08 -1.19 -0.11
N ALA A 412 8.35 -1.78 -1.05
CA ALA A 412 7.95 -3.18 -1.02
C ALA A 412 8.11 -3.82 -2.40
N ASP A 413 8.65 -5.04 -2.41
CA ASP A 413 8.67 -5.91 -3.58
C ASP A 413 7.44 -6.82 -3.53
N VAL A 414 6.39 -6.45 -4.26
CA VAL A 414 5.08 -7.11 -4.17
C VAL A 414 4.69 -7.87 -5.42
N HIS A 415 3.65 -8.71 -5.32
CA HIS A 415 3.12 -9.49 -6.44
C HIS A 415 4.23 -10.30 -7.13
N ARG A 416 5.09 -10.94 -6.32
CA ARG A 416 6.21 -11.70 -6.84
C ARG A 416 5.73 -13.00 -7.48
N THR A 417 6.27 -13.30 -8.65
CA THR A 417 6.13 -14.61 -9.31
C THR A 417 7.45 -14.93 -9.99
N GLY A 418 8.19 -15.89 -9.42
CA GLY A 418 9.56 -16.21 -9.84
C GLY A 418 10.49 -14.98 -9.75
N ALA A 419 11.15 -14.64 -10.87
CA ALA A 419 12.07 -13.51 -10.97
C ALA A 419 11.38 -12.14 -11.16
N THR A 420 10.06 -12.12 -11.33
CA THR A 420 9.30 -10.87 -11.56
C THR A 420 8.60 -10.41 -10.30
N ALA A 421 8.58 -9.10 -10.05
CA ALA A 421 7.85 -8.46 -8.96
C ALA A 421 7.55 -7.00 -9.31
N ALA A 422 6.59 -6.39 -8.63
CA ALA A 422 6.36 -4.95 -8.69
C ALA A 422 7.10 -4.28 -7.53
N TRP A 423 8.02 -3.36 -7.83
CA TRP A 423 8.70 -2.59 -6.80
C TRP A 423 7.97 -1.27 -6.57
N LEU A 424 7.24 -1.19 -5.45
CA LEU A 424 6.49 -0.01 -5.03
C LEU A 424 7.26 0.73 -3.94
N SER A 425 7.16 2.07 -3.93
CA SER A 425 7.70 2.89 -2.84
C SER A 425 6.79 4.08 -2.55
N ALA A 426 6.49 4.31 -1.28
CA ALA A 426 5.84 5.51 -0.78
C ALA A 426 6.90 6.37 -0.08
N SER A 427 7.02 7.63 -0.51
CA SER A 427 8.01 8.59 -0.03
C SER A 427 7.31 9.84 0.48
N LEU A 428 7.63 10.25 1.70
CA LEU A 428 7.09 11.48 2.31
C LEU A 428 8.25 12.46 2.54
N VAL A 429 8.08 13.68 2.03
CA VAL A 429 9.14 14.71 2.02
C VAL A 429 8.59 15.99 2.65
N LEU A 430 9.34 16.59 3.57
CA LEU A 430 9.03 17.92 4.07
C LEU A 430 9.47 18.97 3.03
N GLU A 431 8.56 19.87 2.70
CA GLU A 431 8.78 20.94 1.73
C GLU A 431 9.28 22.21 2.42
N ALA A 432 9.82 23.15 1.64
CA ALA A 432 10.32 24.43 2.17
C ALA A 432 9.23 25.31 2.80
N ASP A 433 7.94 25.05 2.49
CA ASP A 433 6.78 25.74 3.06
C ASP A 433 6.25 25.09 4.36
N ASN A 434 6.99 24.12 4.91
CA ASN A 434 6.62 23.33 6.09
C ASN A 434 5.34 22.49 5.89
N SER A 435 4.95 22.20 4.65
CA SER A 435 4.02 21.12 4.34
C SER A 435 4.78 19.85 3.97
N GLN A 436 4.11 18.70 3.95
CA GLN A 436 4.67 17.47 3.43
C GLN A 436 4.04 17.09 2.08
N THR A 437 4.83 16.41 1.26
CA THR A 437 4.39 15.79 0.00
C THR A 437 4.57 14.28 0.09
N LEU A 438 3.48 13.52 -0.08
CA LEU A 438 3.51 12.06 -0.22
C LEU A 438 3.49 11.70 -1.70
N SER A 439 4.47 10.91 -2.15
CA SER A 439 4.52 10.35 -3.50
C SER A 439 4.60 8.83 -3.45
N VAL A 440 3.76 8.15 -4.22
CA VAL A 440 3.85 6.69 -4.45
C VAL A 440 4.43 6.46 -5.83
N TRP A 441 5.44 5.63 -5.93
CA TRP A 441 6.18 5.31 -7.13
C TRP A 441 6.16 3.82 -7.40
N GLN A 442 6.19 3.46 -8.67
CA GLN A 442 6.60 2.13 -9.14
C GLN A 442 7.95 2.22 -9.83
N SER A 443 8.68 1.11 -9.88
CA SER A 443 9.83 0.99 -10.77
C SER A 443 9.41 0.31 -12.07
N ILE A 444 9.77 0.92 -13.20
CA ILE A 444 9.51 0.40 -14.56
C ILE A 444 10.77 -0.21 -15.19
N SER A 445 11.93 0.03 -14.57
CA SER A 445 13.19 -0.67 -14.78
C SER A 445 14.05 -0.52 -13.51
N ASP A 446 15.25 -1.10 -13.50
CA ASP A 446 16.18 -1.00 -12.35
C ASP A 446 16.66 0.43 -12.06
N THR A 447 16.54 1.33 -13.04
CA THR A 447 17.02 2.72 -12.95
C THR A 447 15.92 3.76 -13.06
N THR A 448 14.71 3.34 -13.46
CA THR A 448 13.63 4.27 -13.81
C THR A 448 12.41 3.99 -12.96
N ARG A 449 11.91 5.06 -12.33
CA ARG A 449 10.68 5.06 -11.55
C ARG A 449 9.62 5.93 -12.22
N GLU A 450 8.36 5.55 -12.04
CA GLU A 450 7.18 6.32 -12.45
C GLU A 450 6.34 6.62 -11.21
N ARG A 451 5.85 7.86 -11.10
CA ARG A 451 4.99 8.27 -9.99
C ARG A 451 3.55 7.84 -10.27
N LEU A 452 3.00 7.03 -9.37
CA LEU A 452 1.61 6.59 -9.38
C LEU A 452 0.69 7.60 -8.69
N HIS A 453 1.07 8.11 -7.53
CA HIS A 453 0.28 9.07 -6.73
C HIS A 453 1.12 10.25 -6.27
N LEU A 454 0.47 11.41 -6.08
CA LEU A 454 1.08 12.63 -5.54
C LEU A 454 0.06 13.39 -4.69
N VAL A 455 0.36 13.55 -3.40
CA VAL A 455 -0.47 14.32 -2.45
C VAL A 455 0.41 15.40 -1.83
N ARG A 456 0.04 16.67 -2.01
CA ARG A 456 0.77 17.84 -1.52
C ARG A 456 0.01 18.55 -0.40
N GLY A 457 0.71 19.38 0.36
CA GLY A 457 0.07 20.24 1.36
C GLY A 457 -0.35 19.48 2.62
N LEU A 458 0.29 18.33 2.89
CA LEU A 458 0.05 17.55 4.10
C LEU A 458 0.65 18.29 5.32
N PRO A 459 0.12 18.08 6.53
CA PRO A 459 0.67 18.72 7.73
C PRO A 459 2.14 18.28 7.95
N SER A 460 2.96 19.12 8.60
CA SER A 460 4.34 18.75 9.00
C SER A 460 4.42 17.71 10.14
N GLY A 461 3.27 17.32 10.69
CA GLY A 461 3.17 16.29 11.73
C GLY A 461 3.33 14.87 11.18
N VAL A 462 2.99 13.86 12.00
CA VAL A 462 2.85 12.49 11.51
C VAL A 462 1.72 12.47 10.48
N VAL A 463 1.97 11.83 9.34
CA VAL A 463 0.98 11.57 8.30
C VAL A 463 0.68 10.07 8.31
N ASN A 464 -0.59 9.74 8.47
CA ASN A 464 -1.09 8.38 8.37
C ASN A 464 -1.53 8.10 6.94
N TYR A 465 -0.97 7.07 6.34
CA TYR A 465 -1.38 6.59 5.03
C TYR A 465 -1.45 5.08 4.97
N ARG A 466 -2.29 4.59 4.06
CA ARG A 466 -2.50 3.16 3.81
C ARG A 466 -2.35 2.89 2.33
N LEU A 467 -1.53 1.89 1.99
CA LEU A 467 -1.43 1.29 0.68
C LEU A 467 -2.21 -0.03 0.71
N LEU A 468 -3.23 -0.15 -0.14
CA LEU A 468 -3.94 -1.40 -0.38
C LEU A 468 -3.50 -1.92 -1.76
N ILE A 469 -2.72 -2.98 -1.75
CA ILE A 469 -2.07 -3.58 -2.92
C ILE A 469 -2.83 -4.84 -3.27
N ASP A 470 -3.37 -4.89 -4.48
CA ASP A 470 -4.16 -6.00 -4.98
C ASP A 470 -3.44 -6.66 -6.18
N PRO A 471 -2.77 -7.80 -5.95
CA PRO A 471 -2.14 -8.58 -7.01
C PRO A 471 -3.11 -9.11 -8.07
N GLY A 472 -4.37 -9.40 -7.70
CA GLY A 472 -5.39 -9.91 -8.63
C GLY A 472 -5.72 -8.92 -9.73
N TRP A 473 -5.67 -7.63 -9.42
CA TRP A 473 -5.90 -6.54 -10.38
C TRP A 473 -4.62 -5.82 -10.84
N GLY A 474 -3.48 -6.08 -10.18
CA GLY A 474 -2.24 -5.33 -10.44
C GLY A 474 -2.36 -3.86 -10.04
N THR A 475 -3.09 -3.56 -8.96
CA THR A 475 -3.42 -2.19 -8.55
C THR A 475 -2.93 -1.86 -7.14
N VAL A 476 -2.67 -0.56 -6.91
CA VAL A 476 -2.41 0.00 -5.58
C VAL A 476 -3.32 1.20 -5.33
N ASN A 477 -4.17 1.08 -4.31
CA ASN A 477 -4.97 2.17 -3.78
C ASN A 477 -4.21 2.91 -2.68
N LEU A 478 -4.30 4.23 -2.66
CA LEU A 478 -3.72 5.09 -1.64
C LEU A 478 -4.83 5.75 -0.82
N ASN A 479 -4.82 5.55 0.49
CA ASN A 479 -5.61 6.32 1.44
C ASN A 479 -4.67 7.16 2.32
N VAL A 480 -5.02 8.42 2.59
CA VAL A 480 -4.25 9.33 3.45
C VAL A 480 -5.20 10.02 4.41
N GLU A 481 -4.95 9.90 5.71
CA GLU A 481 -5.82 10.41 6.79
C GLU A 481 -7.30 9.99 6.62
N GLY A 482 -7.52 8.71 6.28
CA GLY A 482 -8.86 8.16 6.05
C GLY A 482 -9.48 8.54 4.71
N GLN A 483 -8.85 9.40 3.90
CA GLN A 483 -9.37 9.81 2.60
C GLN A 483 -8.75 9.03 1.45
N ASP A 484 -9.58 8.42 0.61
CA ASP A 484 -9.16 7.77 -0.63
C ASP A 484 -8.58 8.81 -1.61
N LYS A 485 -7.38 8.54 -2.10
CA LYS A 485 -6.63 9.36 -3.09
C LYS A 485 -6.62 8.71 -4.47
N GLY A 486 -7.28 7.57 -4.63
CA GLY A 486 -7.46 6.85 -5.88
C GLY A 486 -6.55 5.62 -5.99
N THR A 487 -6.69 4.95 -7.13
CA THR A 487 -6.01 3.69 -7.42
C THR A 487 -5.24 3.79 -8.71
N ALA A 488 -4.04 3.22 -8.72
CA ALA A 488 -3.16 3.18 -9.87
C ALA A 488 -2.81 1.75 -10.23
N VAL A 489 -2.65 1.48 -11.53
CA VAL A 489 -2.11 0.20 -12.01
C VAL A 489 -0.59 0.24 -11.86
N TYR A 490 -0.01 -0.85 -11.37
CA TYR A 490 1.43 -1.05 -11.38
C TYR A 490 1.84 -2.16 -12.36
N THR A 491 3.12 -2.18 -12.71
CA THR A 491 3.72 -3.18 -13.58
C THR A 491 4.76 -4.00 -12.82
N ARG A 492 4.92 -5.27 -13.23
CA ARG A 492 5.99 -6.13 -12.72
C ARG A 492 7.21 -6.01 -13.62
N ILE A 493 8.39 -5.97 -13.01
CA ILE A 493 9.68 -5.95 -13.68
C ILE A 493 10.49 -7.19 -13.31
N SER A 494 11.45 -7.56 -14.16
CA SER A 494 12.44 -8.58 -13.80
C SER A 494 13.37 -8.00 -12.74
N ALA A 495 13.31 -8.50 -11.51
CA ALA A 495 14.08 -7.95 -10.41
C ALA A 495 15.55 -8.44 -10.46
N LEU A 496 16.52 -7.54 -10.54
CA LEU A 496 17.95 -7.90 -10.54
C LEU A 496 18.48 -8.43 -9.19
N ALA A 497 17.88 -8.01 -8.07
CA ALA A 497 18.21 -8.49 -6.73
C ALA A 497 16.93 -8.47 -5.86
N PRO A 498 16.05 -9.47 -6.04
CA PRO A 498 14.73 -9.41 -5.46
C PRO A 498 14.77 -9.48 -3.94
N ARG A 499 14.38 -8.39 -3.28
CA ARG A 499 14.06 -8.46 -1.86
C ARG A 499 12.67 -9.11 -1.77
N ARG A 500 12.45 -9.91 -0.75
CA ARG A 500 11.14 -10.53 -0.44
C ARG A 500 10.65 -9.89 0.86
N ALA A 501 10.60 -8.56 0.86
CA ALA A 501 10.43 -7.79 2.10
C ALA A 501 9.85 -6.41 1.82
N VAL A 502 9.21 -5.84 2.84
CA VAL A 502 9.00 -4.40 2.95
C VAL A 502 10.21 -3.80 3.66
N VAL A 503 10.69 -2.66 3.20
CA VAL A 503 11.85 -1.94 3.73
C VAL A 503 11.42 -0.56 4.18
N LEU A 504 11.78 -0.21 5.42
CA LEU A 504 11.62 1.13 5.99
C LEU A 504 12.98 1.81 6.01
N ARG A 505 13.09 3.01 5.43
CA ARG A 505 14.36 3.75 5.34
C ARG A 505 14.17 5.25 5.27
N ALA A 506 15.30 5.95 5.35
CA ALA A 506 15.41 7.38 5.14
C ALA A 506 16.55 7.68 4.16
N THR A 507 16.44 8.76 3.39
CA THR A 507 17.56 9.22 2.55
C THR A 507 18.72 9.77 3.39
N GLU A 508 18.41 10.34 4.57
CA GLU A 508 19.40 10.77 5.55
C GLU A 508 19.06 10.25 6.95
N ALA A 509 20.05 9.68 7.62
CA ALA A 509 19.88 9.17 8.98
C ALA A 509 19.53 10.28 9.98
N ASN A 510 18.66 9.96 10.92
CA ASN A 510 18.17 10.79 12.00
C ASN A 510 17.36 12.03 11.60
N LYS A 511 16.88 12.11 10.35
CA LYS A 511 16.10 13.25 9.83
C LYS A 511 14.63 12.94 9.60
N THR A 512 14.23 11.70 9.79
CA THR A 512 12.86 11.23 9.61
C THR A 512 12.44 10.35 10.75
N GLU A 513 11.14 10.13 10.87
CA GLU A 513 10.53 9.36 11.95
C GLU A 513 9.40 8.47 11.43
N PHE A 514 9.30 7.27 12.02
CA PHE A 514 8.10 6.44 11.97
C PHE A 514 7.46 6.40 13.35
N ASP A 515 6.15 6.52 13.37
CA ASP A 515 5.27 6.39 14.54
C ASP A 515 4.77 4.95 14.65
N TYR A 516 4.30 4.38 13.54
CA TYR A 516 3.98 2.96 13.46
C TYR A 516 4.04 2.46 12.01
N VAL A 517 4.19 1.15 11.85
CA VAL A 517 3.99 0.43 10.59
C VAL A 517 3.25 -0.88 10.86
N ARG A 518 2.22 -1.16 10.06
CA ARG A 518 1.52 -2.45 10.08
C ARG A 518 1.38 -2.97 8.66
N ILE A 519 1.79 -4.22 8.44
CA ILE A 519 1.69 -4.91 7.16
C ILE A 519 0.86 -6.17 7.36
N ARG A 520 -0.17 -6.35 6.53
CA ARG A 520 -1.11 -7.48 6.57
C ARG A 520 -1.19 -8.12 5.20
N VAL A 521 -1.04 -9.43 5.11
CA VAL A 521 -1.17 -10.20 3.86
C VAL A 521 -2.34 -11.18 4.03
N ALA A 522 -3.44 -10.94 3.34
CA ALA A 522 -4.61 -11.83 3.40
C ALA A 522 -4.26 -13.25 2.94
N GLU A 523 -5.00 -14.25 3.44
CA GLU A 523 -4.82 -15.65 3.04
C GLU A 523 -5.28 -15.94 1.60
#